data_AF-A0A6B3SSD1-F1
#
_entry.id   AF-A0A6B3SSD1-F1
#
_cell.length_a   1.000
_cell.length_b   1.000
_cell.length_c   1.000
_cell.angle_alpha   90.00
_cell.angle_beta   90.00
_cell.angle_gamma   90.00
#
_symmetry.space_group_name_H-M   'P 1'
#
loop_
_entity.id
_entity.type
_entity.pdbx_description
1 polymer ?
#
loop_
_entity_poly.entity_id
_entity_poly.type
_entity_poly.pdbx_seq_one_letter_code
_entity_poly.pdbx_strand_id
1 'polypeptide(L)' 'MYVITGPVFDGTPKTIAPGKAWVPKYLYKLVYDATTGRAWAHWIENTNEARAGRPIPYGELVPRTEIEFLPGVNVKN' A
#
# COMPACT_ATOMS: atom_id res chain seq x y z
N MET A 1 4.83 11.94 11.67
CA MET A 1 4.04 11.03 10.82
C MET A 1 4.85 10.73 9.58
N TYR A 2 4.97 9.46 9.22
CA TYR A 2 5.64 9.00 8.01
C TYR A 2 4.62 8.35 7.08
N VAL A 3 4.79 8.53 5.78
CA VAL A 3 3.89 7.98 4.76
C VAL A 3 4.72 7.29 3.68
N ILE A 4 4.41 6.03 3.39
CA ILE A 4 4.99 5.26 2.28
C ILE A 4 3.84 4.93 1.33
N THR A 5 4.03 5.16 0.04
CA THR A 5 3.02 4.93 -0.99
C THR A 5 3.63 4.11 -2.11
N GLY A 6 2.87 3.16 -2.64
CA GLY A 6 3.33 2.37 -3.76
C GLY A 6 2.22 1.68 -4.55
N PRO A 7 2.56 1.21 -5.76
CA PRO A 7 1.71 0.34 -6.55
C PRO A 7 1.77 -1.11 -6.07
N VAL A 8 0.71 -1.86 -6.32
CA VAL A 8 0.72 -3.32 -6.39
C VAL A 8 0.18 -3.75 -7.75
N PHE A 9 0.92 -4.63 -8.41
CA PHE A 9 0.58 -5.19 -9.71
C PHE A 9 -0.03 -6.58 -9.52
N ASP A 10 -0.95 -6.96 -10.40
CA ASP A 10 -1.39 -8.36 -10.52
C ASP A 10 -0.44 -9.13 -11.45
N GLY A 11 -0.64 -10.45 -11.57
CA GLY A 11 0.33 -11.34 -12.20
C GLY A 11 0.86 -10.87 -13.55
N THR A 12 -0.01 -10.53 -14.50
CA THR A 12 0.40 -9.98 -15.81
C THR A 12 -0.09 -8.55 -15.94
N PRO A 13 0.72 -7.55 -15.56
CA PRO A 13 0.28 -6.17 -15.54
C PRO A 13 -0.01 -5.67 -16.96
N LYS A 14 -1.13 -4.96 -17.12
CA LYS A 14 -1.41 -4.20 -18.33
C LYS A 14 -0.33 -3.13 -18.49
N THR A 15 -0.03 -2.76 -19.73
CA THR A 15 0.91 -1.67 -20.02
C THR A 15 0.27 -0.56 -20.83
N ILE A 16 0.76 0.65 -20.66
CA ILE A 16 0.33 1.83 -21.41
C ILE A 16 1.53 2.55 -22.04
N ALA A 17 1.24 3.27 -23.13
CA ALA A 17 2.18 4.09 -23.91
C ALA A 17 3.32 3.30 -24.60
N PRO A 18 4.06 3.91 -25.55
CA PRO A 18 5.19 3.25 -26.23
C PRO A 18 6.28 2.76 -25.27
N GLY A 19 6.42 3.40 -24.10
CA GLY A 19 7.34 3.00 -23.05
C GLY A 19 6.93 1.77 -22.23
N LYS A 20 5.75 1.18 -22.50
CA LYS A 20 5.21 -0.02 -21.82
C LYS A 20 5.17 0.13 -20.29
N ALA A 21 4.76 1.29 -19.80
CA ALA A 21 4.62 1.53 -18.36
C ALA A 21 3.54 0.61 -17.79
N TRP A 22 3.86 -0.12 -16.71
CA TRP A 22 2.92 -1.04 -16.08
C TRP A 22 1.82 -0.28 -15.34
N VAL A 23 0.59 -0.76 -15.46
CA VAL A 23 -0.58 -0.24 -14.77
C VAL A 23 -0.82 -1.07 -13.51
N PRO A 24 -0.78 -0.48 -12.31
CA PRO A 24 -1.02 -1.22 -11.08
C PRO A 24 -2.49 -1.60 -10.93
N LYS A 25 -2.73 -2.72 -10.24
CA LYS A 25 -4.07 -3.17 -9.85
C LYS A 25 -4.55 -2.44 -8.59
N TYR A 26 -3.64 -2.19 -7.65
CA TYR A 26 -3.93 -1.46 -6.42
C TYR A 26 -2.88 -0.39 -6.13
N LEU A 27 -3.28 0.59 -5.34
CA LEU A 27 -2.40 1.55 -4.68
C LEU A 27 -2.53 1.34 -3.18
N TYR A 28 -1.40 1.39 -2.47
CA TYR A 28 -1.40 1.44 -1.02
C TYR A 28 -0.82 2.76 -0.52
N LYS A 29 -1.32 3.23 0.63
CA LYS A 29 -0.72 4.31 1.40
C LYS A 29 -0.59 3.86 2.86
N LEU A 30 0.62 3.47 3.25
CA LEU A 30 0.99 3.16 4.62
C LEU A 30 1.22 4.47 5.38
N VAL A 31 0.63 4.58 6.56
CA VAL A 31 0.87 5.65 7.52
C VAL A 31 1.48 5.04 8.77
N TYR A 32 2.58 5.61 9.24
CA TYR A 32 3.18 5.32 10.54
C TYR A 32 3.19 6.58 11.40
N ASP A 33 2.51 6.52 12.53
CA ASP A 33 2.53 7.56 13.54
C ASP A 33 3.52 7.19 14.65
N ALA A 34 4.72 7.77 14.59
CA ALA A 34 5.77 7.55 15.58
C ALA A 34 5.44 8.08 16.98
N THR A 35 4.46 8.96 17.13
CA THR A 35 4.05 9.46 18.46
C THR A 35 3.28 8.41 19.25
N THR A 36 2.43 7.66 18.55
CA THR A 36 1.62 6.58 19.13
C THR A 36 2.24 5.20 18.92
N GLY A 37 3.15 5.06 17.95
CA GLY A 37 3.73 3.79 17.53
C GLY A 37 2.79 2.96 16.63
N ARG A 38 1.70 3.53 16.14
CA ARG A 38 0.67 2.82 15.37
C ARG A 38 0.90 2.94 13.87
N ALA A 39 0.54 1.91 13.13
CA ALA A 39 0.60 1.90 11.67
C ALA A 39 -0.66 1.29 11.04
N TRP A 40 -1.13 1.89 9.94
CA TRP A 40 -2.29 1.46 9.17
C TRP A 40 -2.11 1.83 7.71
N ALA A 41 -2.84 1.18 6.81
CA ALA A 41 -2.73 1.46 5.39
C ALA A 41 -4.09 1.65 4.72
N HIS A 42 -4.18 2.60 3.80
CA HIS A 42 -5.25 2.59 2.81
C HIS A 42 -4.88 1.64 1.67
N TRP A 43 -5.81 0.78 1.29
CA TRP A 43 -5.70 -0.14 0.15
C TRP A 43 -6.82 0.18 -0.84
N ILE A 44 -6.45 0.61 -2.05
CA ILE A 44 -7.41 1.17 -3.01
C ILE A 44 -7.18 0.51 -4.37
N GLU A 45 -8.25 0.00 -4.99
CA GLU A 45 -8.19 -0.50 -6.37
C GLU A 45 -7.98 0.66 -7.34
N ASN A 46 -7.12 0.46 -8.34
CA ASN A 46 -6.83 1.48 -9.34
C ASN A 46 -7.93 1.54 -10.43
N THR A 47 -9.14 1.93 -10.00
CA THR A 47 -10.33 2.11 -10.84
C THR A 47 -10.98 3.45 -10.55
N ASN A 48 -11.76 3.97 -11.50
CA ASN A 48 -12.44 5.26 -11.34
C ASN A 48 -13.57 5.19 -10.30
N GLU A 49 -14.12 4.01 -10.10
CA GLU A 49 -15.24 3.73 -9.21
C GLU A 49 -14.78 3.53 -7.76
N ALA A 50 -13.47 3.38 -7.54
CA ALA A 50 -12.92 3.13 -6.21
C ALA A 50 -13.33 4.21 -5.21
N ARG A 51 -13.67 3.76 -4.01
CA ARG A 51 -13.92 4.60 -2.84
C ARG A 51 -12.99 4.15 -1.74
N ALA A 52 -12.38 5.09 -1.03
CA ALA A 52 -11.50 4.75 0.08
C ALA A 52 -12.31 4.02 1.17
N GLY A 53 -11.99 2.75 1.39
CA GLY A 53 -12.55 1.93 2.46
C GLY A 53 -11.91 2.24 3.81
N ARG A 54 -12.30 1.47 4.83
CA ARG A 54 -11.60 1.49 6.13
C ARG A 54 -10.13 1.10 5.92
N PRO A 55 -9.17 1.74 6.61
CA PRO A 55 -7.78 1.31 6.57
C PRO A 55 -7.62 -0.14 7.01
N ILE A 56 -6.68 -0.83 6.37
CA ILE A 56 -6.23 -2.16 6.80
C ILE A 56 -5.12 -2.02 7.86
N PRO A 57 -4.97 -3.00 8.77
CA PRO A 57 -3.85 -3.07 9.70
C PRO A 57 -2.51 -3.20 8.97
N TYR A 58 -1.42 -2.70 9.56
CA TYR A 58 -0.07 -2.86 9.01
C TYR A 58 0.29 -4.34 8.75
N GLY A 59 -0.06 -5.24 9.67
CA GLY A 59 0.17 -6.67 9.52
C GLY A 59 -0.53 -7.31 8.32
N GLU A 60 -1.57 -6.67 7.77
CA GLU A 60 -2.22 -7.12 6.53
C GLU A 60 -1.54 -6.55 5.27
N LEU A 61 -0.92 -5.38 5.36
CA LEU A 61 -0.20 -4.78 4.23
C LEU A 61 1.06 -5.58 3.87
N VAL A 62 1.81 -6.05 4.86
CA VAL A 62 3.08 -6.78 4.65
C VAL A 62 2.89 -7.99 3.75
N PRO A 63 2.01 -8.97 4.04
CA PRO A 63 1.82 -10.12 3.15
C PRO A 63 1.19 -9.76 1.79
N ARG A 64 0.44 -8.65 1.67
CA ARG A 64 -0.12 -8.20 0.38
C ARG A 64 0.92 -7.60 -0.57
N THR A 65 2.03 -7.12 -0.02
CA THR A 65 3.09 -6.41 -0.77
C THR A 65 4.42 -7.15 -0.75
N GLU A 66 4.58 -8.13 0.13
CA GLU A 66 5.82 -8.86 0.41
C GLU A 66 6.97 -7.96 0.89
N ILE A 67 6.64 -6.80 1.48
CA ILE A 67 7.61 -5.80 1.95
C ILE A 67 7.46 -5.58 3.46
N GLU A 68 8.58 -5.70 4.19
CA GLU A 68 8.70 -5.20 5.55
C GLU A 68 9.05 -3.71 5.53
N PHE A 69 8.08 -2.83 5.76
CA PHE A 69 8.26 -1.38 5.63
C PHE A 69 8.87 -0.70 6.84
N LEU A 70 8.71 -1.27 8.03
CA LEU A 70 9.12 -0.68 9.30
C LEU A 70 10.08 -1.63 10.06
N PRO A 71 11.21 -2.05 9.45
CA PRO A 71 12.13 -2.98 10.08
C PRO A 71 12.70 -2.38 11.37
N GLY A 72 12.75 -3.19 12.43
CA GLY A 72 13.23 -2.76 13.75
C GLY A 72 12.29 -1.86 14.54
N VAL A 73 11.08 -1.57 14.04
CA VAL A 73 10.06 -0.79 14.74
C VAL A 73 9.05 -1.73 15.40
N ASN A 74 8.80 -1.56 16.71
CA ASN A 74 7.71 -2.24 17.40
C ASN A 74 6.38 -1.51 17.13
N VAL A 75 5.63 -1.97 16.14
CA VAL A 75 4.32 -1.42 15.77
C VAL A 75 3.27 -1.84 16.80
N LYS A 76 2.57 -0.86 17.35
CA LYS A 76 1.45 -1.10 18.27
C LYS A 76 0.16 -1.44 17.51
N ASN A 77 -0.59 -2.39 18.05
CA ASN A 77 -1.93 -2.77 17.60
C ASN A 77 -2.95 -1.64 17.81
#